data_AF-A0AAJ2U0S6-F1
#
_entry.id   AF-A0AAJ2U0S6-F1
#
_cell.length_a   1.000
_cell.length_b   1.000
_cell.length_c   1.000
_cell.angle_alpha   90.00
_cell.angle_beta   90.00
_cell.angle_gamma   90.00
#
_symmetry.space_group_name_H-M   'P 1'
#
loop_
_entity.id
_entity.type
_entity.pdbx_description
1 polymer ?
#
loop_
_entity_poly.entity_id
_entity_poly.type
_entity_poly.pdbx_seq_one_letter_code
_entity_poly.pdbx_strand_id
1 'polypeptide(L)'
;MIEISGVPFHSSTSWPAGSLERSIVDQMMNSSATFSYRSMNEQQFEVELRKSIIRSSRMLNQSNAAFEVFETSRSNPMYWYTTRYGGFQLRPGVRPSVAIDDIYRNSHMYGFECATAMVIVYYHAVLNIIGPAKFDQLFPDLYLYSWNFDPDLALQTGFSAQFVPGDVVYFNNPQYHPQTPEWRGVNAVLLEDGTYYGHGMGIMRADQMIASLNESRAPWATQPAYLTNMVTRPGFAYLASVAQMRSQRPEKVKYPVIEHNECSISFDRYVYYLNNTHLNGPTP
;
A
#
# COMPACT_ATOMS: atom_id res chain seq x y z
N MET A 1 4.47 6.40 -21.28
CA MET A 1 4.06 5.68 -22.52
C MET A 1 3.49 4.32 -22.15
N ILE A 2 2.38 3.91 -22.77
CA ILE A 2 1.80 2.55 -22.58
C ILE A 2 2.12 1.69 -23.80
N GLU A 3 2.49 0.44 -23.59
CA GLU A 3 2.72 -0.56 -24.64
C GLU A 3 1.95 -1.85 -24.33
N ILE A 4 1.34 -2.44 -25.36
CA ILE A 4 0.65 -3.73 -25.27
C ILE A 4 1.28 -4.66 -26.30
N SER A 5 1.89 -5.75 -25.84
CA SER A 5 2.63 -6.70 -26.68
C SER A 5 3.69 -6.03 -27.56
N GLY A 6 4.34 -4.99 -27.03
CA GLY A 6 5.34 -4.18 -27.74
C GLY A 6 4.76 -3.17 -28.73
N VAL A 7 3.44 -3.04 -28.84
CA VAL A 7 2.77 -2.04 -29.69
C VAL A 7 2.38 -0.83 -28.82
N PRO A 8 2.75 0.40 -29.20
CA PRO A 8 2.34 1.59 -28.47
C PRO A 8 0.82 1.74 -28.42
N PHE A 9 0.30 2.02 -27.23
CA PHE A 9 -1.11 2.27 -26.99
C PHE A 9 -1.40 3.78 -27.06
N HIS A 10 -2.25 4.19 -28.00
CA HIS A 10 -2.40 5.60 -28.37
C HIS A 10 -3.72 6.25 -27.94
N SER A 11 -4.70 5.50 -27.42
CA SER A 11 -6.01 6.09 -27.12
C SER A 11 -6.68 5.50 -25.89
N SER A 12 -7.00 6.36 -24.95
CA SER A 12 -7.82 6.07 -23.78
C SER A 12 -9.33 6.21 -24.03
N THR A 13 -9.79 6.34 -25.30
CA THR A 13 -11.21 6.58 -25.63
C THR A 13 -12.14 5.40 -25.35
N SER A 14 -11.58 4.22 -25.07
CA SER A 14 -12.34 3.07 -24.58
C SER A 14 -12.90 3.27 -23.17
N TRP A 15 -12.36 4.21 -22.39
CA TRP A 15 -12.89 4.58 -21.08
C TRP A 15 -13.76 5.84 -21.18
N PRO A 16 -14.92 5.90 -20.48
CA PRO A 16 -15.78 7.08 -20.50
C PRO A 16 -15.04 8.36 -20.11
N ALA A 17 -15.32 9.47 -20.80
CA ALA A 17 -14.75 10.76 -20.46
C ALA A 17 -15.12 11.15 -19.01
N GLY A 18 -14.14 11.66 -18.26
CA GLY A 18 -14.32 12.04 -16.85
C GLY A 18 -14.35 10.87 -15.86
N SER A 19 -14.22 9.62 -16.31
CA SER A 19 -14.09 8.47 -15.41
C SER A 19 -12.73 8.43 -14.70
N LEU A 20 -12.67 7.76 -13.56
CA LEU A 20 -11.43 7.53 -12.80
C LEU A 20 -10.41 6.74 -13.63
N GLU A 21 -10.89 5.72 -14.33
CA GLU A 21 -10.11 4.89 -15.23
C GLU A 21 -9.48 5.72 -16.34
N ARG A 22 -10.25 6.66 -16.92
CA ARG A 22 -9.74 7.60 -17.91
C ARG A 22 -8.62 8.48 -17.34
N SER A 23 -8.79 9.03 -16.13
CA SER A 23 -7.76 9.83 -15.46
C SER A 23 -6.48 9.01 -15.21
N ILE A 24 -6.61 7.77 -14.76
CA ILE A 24 -5.47 6.85 -14.55
C ILE A 24 -4.72 6.62 -15.87
N VAL A 25 -5.43 6.23 -16.93
CA VAL A 25 -4.81 5.92 -18.23
C VAL A 25 -4.16 7.17 -18.85
N ASP A 26 -4.82 8.33 -18.78
CA ASP A 26 -4.26 9.59 -19.29
C ASP A 26 -2.96 9.96 -18.54
N GLN A 27 -2.91 9.78 -17.21
CA GLN A 27 -1.69 10.01 -16.43
C GLN A 27 -0.57 9.02 -16.75
N MET A 28 -0.89 7.74 -16.98
CA MET A 28 0.09 6.74 -17.42
C MET A 28 0.64 7.03 -18.82
N MET A 29 -0.21 7.49 -19.74
CA MET A 29 0.21 7.89 -21.09
C MET A 29 1.14 9.10 -21.06
N ASN A 30 0.84 10.10 -20.21
CA ASN A 30 1.62 11.32 -20.04
C ASN A 30 2.87 11.15 -19.17
N SER A 31 3.00 10.02 -18.48
CA SER A 31 4.16 9.71 -17.66
C SER A 31 5.39 9.39 -18.52
N SER A 32 6.57 9.82 -18.05
CA SER A 32 7.86 9.45 -18.61
C SER A 32 8.22 7.96 -18.42
N ALA A 33 7.52 7.25 -17.55
CA ALA A 33 7.67 5.80 -17.39
C ALA A 33 7.03 5.02 -18.55
N THR A 34 7.61 3.87 -18.88
CA THR A 34 7.00 2.90 -19.79
C THR A 34 6.20 1.88 -19.00
N PHE A 35 4.92 1.75 -19.34
CA PHE A 35 4.02 0.73 -18.80
C PHE A 35 3.78 -0.32 -19.89
N SER A 36 4.46 -1.46 -19.79
CA SER A 36 4.38 -2.52 -20.79
C SER A 36 3.55 -3.70 -20.29
N TYR A 37 2.60 -4.14 -21.11
CA TYR A 37 1.65 -5.21 -20.83
C TYR A 37 1.74 -6.32 -21.88
N ARG A 38 1.46 -7.57 -21.51
CA ARG A 38 1.39 -8.69 -22.47
C ARG A 38 0.04 -8.80 -23.16
N SER A 39 -0.99 -8.12 -22.63
CA SER A 39 -2.34 -8.15 -23.18
C SER A 39 -3.16 -6.95 -22.70
N MET A 40 -4.27 -6.66 -23.41
CA MET A 40 -5.23 -5.66 -22.96
C MET A 40 -5.85 -6.00 -21.60
N ASN A 41 -6.06 -7.29 -21.31
CA ASN A 41 -6.61 -7.72 -20.02
C ASN A 41 -5.68 -7.37 -18.85
N GLU A 42 -4.37 -7.47 -19.05
CA GLU A 42 -3.37 -7.10 -18.03
C GLU A 42 -3.38 -5.59 -17.77
N GLN A 43 -3.46 -4.79 -18.84
CA GLN A 43 -3.59 -3.34 -18.74
C GLN A 43 -4.88 -2.94 -18.01
N GLN A 44 -6.01 -3.55 -18.38
CA GLN A 44 -7.30 -3.32 -17.71
C GLN A 44 -7.27 -3.73 -16.24
N PHE A 45 -6.59 -4.83 -15.92
CA PHE A 45 -6.42 -5.28 -14.54
C PHE A 45 -5.67 -4.25 -13.69
N GLU A 46 -4.58 -3.66 -14.20
CA GLU A 46 -3.88 -2.58 -13.49
C GLU A 46 -4.80 -1.37 -13.25
N VAL A 47 -5.54 -0.93 -14.26
CA VAL A 47 -6.45 0.21 -14.14
C VAL A 47 -7.53 -0.04 -13.08
N GLU A 48 -8.18 -1.22 -13.11
CA GLU A 48 -9.19 -1.56 -12.11
C GLU A 48 -8.58 -1.73 -10.71
N LEU A 49 -7.37 -2.30 -10.58
CA LEU A 49 -6.71 -2.42 -9.28
C LEU A 49 -6.32 -1.04 -8.71
N ARG A 50 -5.82 -0.12 -9.52
CA ARG A 50 -5.55 1.28 -9.11
C ARG A 50 -6.81 1.98 -8.63
N LYS A 51 -7.91 1.84 -9.37
CA LYS A 51 -9.23 2.33 -8.96
C LYS A 51 -9.70 1.70 -7.65
N SER A 52 -9.47 0.40 -7.46
CA SER A 52 -9.80 -0.32 -6.23
C SER A 52 -8.94 0.14 -5.04
N ILE A 53 -7.66 0.47 -5.24
CA ILE A 53 -6.76 1.06 -4.23
C ILE A 53 -7.30 2.42 -3.78
N ILE A 54 -7.66 3.29 -4.72
CA ILE A 54 -8.25 4.61 -4.44
C ILE A 54 -9.55 4.47 -3.65
N ARG A 55 -10.44 3.58 -4.10
CA ARG A 55 -11.71 3.31 -3.39
C ARG A 55 -11.47 2.79 -1.97
N SER A 56 -10.55 1.83 -1.81
CA SER A 56 -10.18 1.26 -0.51
C SER A 56 -9.58 2.31 0.42
N SER A 57 -8.82 3.27 -0.12
CA SER A 57 -8.28 4.40 0.63
C SER A 57 -9.38 5.34 1.12
N ARG A 58 -10.32 5.72 0.24
CA ARG A 58 -11.47 6.56 0.60
C ARG A 58 -12.38 5.87 1.63
N MET A 59 -12.62 4.57 1.48
CA MET A 59 -13.39 3.80 2.45
C MET A 59 -12.71 3.75 3.82
N LEU A 60 -11.39 3.55 3.87
CA LEU A 60 -10.66 3.51 5.15
C LEU A 60 -10.65 4.90 5.81
N ASN A 61 -10.49 5.96 5.03
CA ASN A 61 -10.60 7.35 5.49
C ASN A 61 -11.98 7.68 6.10
N GLN A 62 -13.05 7.13 5.54
CA GLN A 62 -14.42 7.33 6.03
C GLN A 62 -14.79 6.39 7.18
N SER A 63 -13.93 5.44 7.51
CA SER A 63 -14.13 4.48 8.59
C SER A 63 -13.75 5.07 9.95
N ASN A 64 -13.99 4.30 11.01
CA ASN A 64 -13.58 4.65 12.38
C ASN A 64 -12.26 3.99 12.80
N ALA A 65 -11.48 3.48 11.85
CA ALA A 65 -10.16 2.91 12.14
C ALA A 65 -9.20 4.06 12.50
N ALA A 66 -8.63 4.00 13.70
CA ALA A 66 -7.77 5.06 14.20
C ALA A 66 -6.31 4.85 13.81
N PHE A 67 -5.56 5.93 13.69
CA PHE A 67 -4.11 5.82 13.76
C PHE A 67 -3.68 5.46 15.18
N GLU A 68 -2.79 4.48 15.31
CA GLU A 68 -2.12 4.13 16.57
C GLU A 68 -0.66 3.81 16.29
N VAL A 69 0.21 4.05 17.27
CA VAL A 69 1.56 3.50 17.26
C VAL A 69 1.53 2.01 17.61
N PHE A 70 2.62 1.29 17.37
CA PHE A 70 2.66 -0.17 17.58
C PHE A 70 2.31 -0.57 19.02
N GLU A 71 2.73 0.20 20.01
CA GLU A 71 2.48 -0.06 21.43
C GLU A 71 0.98 -0.04 21.78
N THR A 72 0.18 0.76 21.06
CA THR A 72 -1.26 0.93 21.29
C THR A 72 -2.13 0.33 20.19
N SER A 73 -1.51 -0.34 19.21
CA SER A 73 -2.20 -1.05 18.14
C SER A 73 -3.23 -2.03 18.69
N ARG A 74 -4.40 -2.06 18.06
CA ARG A 74 -5.51 -2.96 18.43
C ARG A 74 -6.23 -3.49 17.20
N SER A 75 -6.80 -4.67 17.34
CA SER A 75 -7.56 -5.34 16.28
C SER A 75 -8.76 -6.07 16.86
N ASN A 76 -9.74 -6.40 16.02
CA ASN A 76 -10.86 -7.23 16.44
C ASN A 76 -10.37 -8.64 16.82
N PRO A 77 -10.49 -9.05 18.10
CA PRO A 77 -9.96 -10.32 18.58
C PRO A 77 -10.72 -11.53 18.03
N MET A 78 -11.81 -11.36 17.30
CA MET A 78 -12.48 -12.45 16.59
C MET A 78 -11.64 -12.97 15.42
N TYR A 79 -10.88 -12.10 14.77
CA TYR A 79 -10.16 -12.41 13.52
C TYR A 79 -8.65 -12.41 13.69
N TRP A 80 -8.13 -11.61 14.61
CA TRP A 80 -6.70 -11.36 14.75
C TRP A 80 -6.23 -11.65 16.18
N TYR A 81 -4.95 -12.02 16.30
CA TYR A 81 -4.17 -11.90 17.52
C TYR A 81 -3.30 -10.64 17.39
N THR A 82 -3.54 -9.63 18.23
CA THR A 82 -2.58 -8.53 18.39
C THR A 82 -1.34 -9.06 19.11
N THR A 83 -0.20 -9.02 18.44
CA THR A 83 1.08 -9.48 18.99
C THR A 83 1.66 -8.45 19.96
N ARG A 84 2.67 -8.85 20.73
CA ARG A 84 3.39 -7.94 21.65
C ARG A 84 4.10 -6.77 20.93
N TYR A 85 4.28 -6.87 19.62
CA TYR A 85 4.87 -5.84 18.78
C TYR A 85 3.81 -4.98 18.07
N GLY A 86 2.53 -5.15 18.39
CA GLY A 86 1.45 -4.39 17.76
C GLY A 86 1.06 -4.85 16.36
N GLY A 87 1.56 -6.00 15.90
CA GLY A 87 1.14 -6.61 14.63
C GLY A 87 -0.12 -7.47 14.79
N PHE A 88 -0.84 -7.71 13.70
CA PHE A 88 -2.06 -8.52 13.69
C PHE A 88 -1.83 -9.83 12.97
N GLN A 89 -1.71 -10.90 13.75
CA GLN A 89 -1.60 -12.26 13.23
C GLN A 89 -3.00 -12.82 12.98
N LEU A 90 -3.29 -13.24 11.75
CA LEU A 90 -4.56 -13.88 11.42
C LEU A 90 -4.75 -15.13 12.28
N ARG A 91 -5.95 -15.30 12.83
CA ARG A 91 -6.26 -16.48 13.65
C ARG A 91 -6.35 -17.74 12.79
N PRO A 92 -5.91 -18.90 13.31
CA PRO A 92 -6.08 -20.18 12.62
C PRO A 92 -7.54 -20.43 12.25
N GLY A 93 -7.77 -20.83 10.99
CA GLY A 93 -9.10 -21.15 10.46
C GLY A 93 -9.96 -19.94 10.07
N VAL A 94 -9.50 -18.71 10.32
CA VAL A 94 -10.19 -17.50 9.84
C VAL A 94 -9.88 -17.29 8.36
N ARG A 95 -10.91 -16.98 7.56
CA ARG A 95 -10.74 -16.62 6.15
C ARG A 95 -10.11 -15.22 6.02
N PRO A 96 -8.97 -15.08 5.33
CA PRO A 96 -8.30 -13.79 5.13
C PRO A 96 -9.21 -12.70 4.58
N SER A 97 -10.06 -13.03 3.60
CA SER A 97 -11.01 -12.10 2.99
C SER A 97 -11.99 -11.51 4.00
N VAL A 98 -12.50 -12.34 4.92
CA VAL A 98 -13.42 -11.91 5.97
C VAL A 98 -12.70 -11.01 6.96
N ALA A 99 -11.48 -11.37 7.36
CA ALA A 99 -10.71 -10.60 8.33
C ALA A 99 -10.29 -9.22 7.79
N ILE A 100 -9.94 -9.12 6.51
CA ILE A 100 -9.62 -7.85 5.85
C ILE A 100 -10.86 -6.97 5.69
N ASP A 101 -11.97 -7.52 5.22
CA ASP A 101 -13.24 -6.79 5.08
C ASP A 101 -13.81 -6.33 6.44
N ASP A 102 -13.55 -7.09 7.52
CA ASP A 102 -13.91 -6.70 8.89
C ASP A 102 -13.22 -5.41 9.36
N ILE A 103 -11.98 -5.14 8.92
CA ILE A 103 -11.28 -3.88 9.23
C ILE A 103 -12.08 -2.67 8.75
N TYR A 104 -12.77 -2.79 7.63
CA TYR A 104 -13.59 -1.70 7.08
C TYR A 104 -14.95 -1.60 7.76
N ARG A 105 -15.59 -2.76 8.04
CA ARG A 105 -16.96 -2.82 8.59
C ARG A 105 -17.02 -2.54 10.09
N ASN A 106 -16.09 -3.10 10.85
CA ASN A 106 -15.98 -2.96 12.31
C ASN A 106 -14.77 -2.09 12.69
N SER A 107 -14.47 -1.12 11.83
CA SER A 107 -13.29 -0.23 11.89
C SER A 107 -13.01 0.41 13.25
N HIS A 108 -14.03 0.72 14.04
CA HIS A 108 -13.88 1.24 15.41
C HIS A 108 -13.11 0.29 16.37
N MET A 109 -13.06 -1.02 16.06
CA MET A 109 -12.30 -2.02 16.80
C MET A 109 -10.80 -2.03 16.44
N TYR A 110 -10.38 -1.22 15.47
CA TYR A 110 -9.04 -1.25 14.91
C TYR A 110 -8.31 0.07 15.12
N GLY A 111 -7.01 -0.05 15.39
CA GLY A 111 -6.08 1.06 15.32
C GLY A 111 -4.67 0.56 15.00
N PHE A 112 -4.03 1.19 14.02
CA PHE A 112 -2.76 0.74 13.46
C PHE A 112 -2.00 1.91 12.79
N GLU A 113 -0.70 1.75 12.58
CA GLU A 113 0.12 2.81 11.98
C GLU A 113 -0.01 2.88 10.44
N CYS A 114 0.58 3.91 9.83
CA CYS A 114 0.31 4.24 8.44
C CYS A 114 0.88 3.25 7.40
N ALA A 115 2.00 2.56 7.65
CA ALA A 115 2.52 1.53 6.74
C ALA A 115 1.60 0.29 6.69
N THR A 116 1.15 -0.17 7.86
CA THR A 116 0.17 -1.25 8.01
C THR A 116 -1.12 -0.89 7.27
N ALA A 117 -1.56 0.37 7.36
CA ALA A 117 -2.71 0.85 6.61
C ALA A 117 -2.53 0.73 5.09
N MET A 118 -1.34 0.99 4.54
CA MET A 118 -1.10 0.82 3.10
C MET A 118 -1.19 -0.65 2.66
N VAL A 119 -0.65 -1.56 3.46
CA VAL A 119 -0.75 -3.01 3.21
C VAL A 119 -2.22 -3.47 3.28
N ILE A 120 -2.99 -3.00 4.26
CA ILE A 120 -4.44 -3.26 4.35
C ILE A 120 -5.18 -2.74 3.12
N VAL A 121 -4.87 -1.52 2.67
CA VAL A 121 -5.46 -0.94 1.45
C VAL A 121 -5.17 -1.82 0.23
N TYR A 122 -3.93 -2.31 0.07
CA TYR A 122 -3.60 -3.22 -1.03
C TYR A 122 -4.38 -4.54 -0.94
N TYR A 123 -4.46 -5.16 0.24
CA TYR A 123 -5.20 -6.40 0.42
C TYR A 123 -6.69 -6.23 0.12
N HIS A 124 -7.32 -5.19 0.66
CA HIS A 124 -8.73 -4.90 0.39
C HIS A 124 -8.96 -4.59 -1.10
N ALA A 125 -8.05 -3.84 -1.73
CA ALA A 125 -8.14 -3.53 -3.14
C ALA A 125 -8.05 -4.79 -4.02
N VAL A 126 -7.11 -5.69 -3.73
CA VAL A 126 -6.95 -6.98 -4.42
C VAL A 126 -8.18 -7.86 -4.19
N LEU A 127 -8.65 -7.98 -2.94
CA LEU A 127 -9.87 -8.72 -2.58
C LEU A 127 -11.07 -8.32 -3.44
N ASN A 128 -11.28 -7.02 -3.63
CA ASN A 128 -12.38 -6.48 -4.44
C ASN A 128 -12.28 -6.80 -5.94
N ILE A 129 -11.08 -7.13 -6.43
CA ILE A 129 -10.84 -7.44 -7.85
C ILE A 129 -10.94 -8.94 -8.12
N ILE A 130 -10.34 -9.77 -7.27
CA ILE A 130 -10.23 -11.22 -7.51
C ILE A 130 -11.30 -12.05 -6.77
N GLY A 131 -12.02 -11.43 -5.83
CA GLY A 131 -13.04 -12.06 -5.01
C GLY A 131 -12.49 -12.93 -3.87
N PRO A 132 -13.34 -13.27 -2.88
CA PRO A 132 -12.92 -13.89 -1.62
C PRO A 132 -12.29 -15.27 -1.81
N ALA A 133 -12.84 -16.12 -2.69
CA ALA A 133 -12.32 -17.48 -2.88
C ALA A 133 -10.88 -17.49 -3.41
N LYS A 134 -10.55 -16.60 -4.36
CA LYS A 134 -9.18 -16.47 -4.87
C LYS A 134 -8.29 -15.77 -3.85
N PHE A 135 -8.78 -14.73 -3.19
CA PHE A 135 -8.04 -14.03 -2.15
C PHE A 135 -7.61 -14.94 -0.99
N ASP A 136 -8.53 -15.76 -0.47
CA ASP A 136 -8.26 -16.72 0.61
C ASP A 136 -7.23 -17.78 0.18
N GLN A 137 -7.22 -18.16 -1.09
CA GLN A 137 -6.21 -19.08 -1.65
C GLN A 137 -4.85 -18.41 -1.79
N LEU A 138 -4.80 -17.14 -2.22
CA LEU A 138 -3.56 -16.41 -2.42
C LEU A 138 -2.91 -16.01 -1.09
N PHE A 139 -3.70 -15.65 -0.07
CA PHE A 139 -3.20 -15.01 1.15
C PHE A 139 -3.63 -15.74 2.44
N PRO A 140 -3.40 -17.06 2.59
CA PRO A 140 -4.03 -17.88 3.62
C PRO A 140 -3.61 -17.57 5.07
N ASP A 141 -2.46 -16.91 5.30
CA ASP A 141 -1.88 -16.70 6.62
C ASP A 141 -1.27 -15.30 6.71
N LEU A 142 -2.13 -14.30 6.87
CA LEU A 142 -1.76 -12.89 6.90
C LEU A 142 -1.17 -12.47 8.25
N TYR A 143 -0.10 -11.69 8.19
CA TYR A 143 0.44 -10.94 9.32
C TYR A 143 0.54 -9.47 8.94
N LEU A 144 -0.28 -8.62 9.56
CA LEU A 144 -0.29 -7.17 9.31
C LEU A 144 0.61 -6.48 10.32
N TYR A 145 1.77 -5.99 9.86
CA TYR A 145 2.73 -5.30 10.71
C TYR A 145 3.68 -4.45 9.88
N SER A 146 3.64 -3.13 10.05
CA SER A 146 4.39 -2.21 9.20
C SER A 146 4.16 -2.55 7.71
N TRP A 147 5.25 -2.61 6.95
CA TRP A 147 5.28 -3.05 5.56
C TRP A 147 5.40 -4.56 5.39
N ASN A 148 5.26 -5.40 6.42
CA ASN A 148 5.22 -6.86 6.25
C ASN A 148 4.08 -7.24 5.31
N PHE A 149 4.42 -8.01 4.28
CA PHE A 149 3.50 -8.38 3.23
C PHE A 149 3.73 -9.81 2.76
N ASP A 150 2.64 -10.42 2.32
CA ASP A 150 2.67 -11.70 1.63
C ASP A 150 3.34 -11.53 0.25
N PRO A 151 4.32 -12.38 -0.12
CA PRO A 151 5.04 -12.28 -1.39
C PRO A 151 4.15 -12.18 -2.63
N ASP A 152 2.91 -12.68 -2.56
CA ASP A 152 1.98 -12.63 -3.67
C ASP A 152 1.41 -11.24 -3.97
N LEU A 153 1.51 -10.28 -3.04
CA LEU A 153 1.27 -8.87 -3.38
C LEU A 153 2.35 -8.33 -4.33
N ALA A 154 3.54 -8.96 -4.31
CA ALA A 154 4.70 -8.59 -5.12
C ALA A 154 4.97 -7.08 -5.07
N LEU A 155 4.96 -6.49 -3.86
CA LEU A 155 5.19 -5.07 -3.67
C LEU A 155 6.59 -4.69 -4.17
N GLN A 156 6.67 -3.58 -4.88
CA GLN A 156 7.89 -3.04 -5.46
C GLN A 156 8.00 -1.56 -5.12
N THR A 157 9.22 -1.12 -4.82
CA THR A 157 9.58 0.29 -4.67
C THR A 157 10.41 0.74 -5.88
N GLY A 158 10.31 2.02 -6.23
CA GLY A 158 11.13 2.65 -7.24
C GLY A 158 11.09 4.17 -7.10
N PHE A 159 11.78 4.85 -8.01
CA PHE A 159 11.81 6.32 -8.05
C PHE A 159 11.17 6.81 -9.34
N SER A 160 10.26 7.77 -9.24
CA SER A 160 9.57 8.38 -10.37
C SER A 160 9.44 9.88 -10.20
N ALA A 161 9.63 10.63 -11.29
CA ALA A 161 9.37 12.07 -11.32
C ALA A 161 7.86 12.39 -11.43
N GLN A 162 7.05 11.42 -11.87
CA GLN A 162 5.61 11.55 -12.07
C GLN A 162 4.91 10.34 -11.48
N PHE A 163 3.92 10.60 -10.64
CA PHE A 163 3.07 9.58 -10.01
C PHE A 163 1.79 9.39 -10.80
N VAL A 164 1.17 8.24 -10.63
CA VAL A 164 -0.10 7.85 -11.23
C VAL A 164 -1.10 7.56 -10.10
N PRO A 165 -2.41 7.85 -10.24
CA PRO A 165 -3.36 7.59 -9.19
C PRO A 165 -3.36 6.12 -8.78
N GLY A 166 -3.50 5.88 -7.46
CA GLY A 166 -3.31 4.57 -6.84
C GLY A 166 -1.86 4.23 -6.47
N ASP A 167 -0.88 5.07 -6.84
CA ASP A 167 0.48 4.97 -6.31
C ASP A 167 0.51 5.26 -4.80
N VAL A 168 1.31 4.48 -4.05
CA VAL A 168 1.68 4.89 -2.68
C VAL A 168 2.98 5.66 -2.74
N VAL A 169 2.94 6.89 -2.25
CA VAL A 169 4.08 7.81 -2.17
C VAL A 169 4.48 8.02 -0.70
N TYR A 170 5.60 8.70 -0.49
CA TYR A 170 6.08 9.03 0.85
C TYR A 170 6.41 10.50 0.98
N PHE A 171 5.79 11.14 1.98
CA PHE A 171 6.17 12.47 2.45
C PHE A 171 7.17 12.30 3.58
N ASN A 172 8.39 12.78 3.37
CA ASN A 172 9.46 12.68 4.35
C ASN A 172 9.51 13.91 5.23
N ASN A 173 9.64 13.72 6.54
CA ASN A 173 9.93 14.78 7.50
C ASN A 173 11.33 14.55 8.09
N PRO A 174 12.39 15.08 7.45
CA PRO A 174 13.77 14.68 7.77
C PRO A 174 14.24 15.13 9.16
N GLN A 175 13.62 16.17 9.72
CA GLN A 175 13.97 16.76 11.02
C GLN A 175 12.76 16.76 11.97
N TYR A 176 12.03 15.65 12.02
CA TYR A 176 10.94 15.41 12.96
C TYR A 176 11.43 15.47 14.42
N HIS A 177 10.51 15.73 15.36
CA HIS A 177 10.83 15.77 16.79
C HIS A 177 11.10 14.35 17.34
N PRO A 178 12.23 14.10 18.04
CA PRO A 178 12.59 12.74 18.49
C PRO A 178 11.58 12.07 19.43
N GLN A 179 10.78 12.85 20.16
CA GLN A 179 9.73 12.35 21.06
C GLN A 179 8.41 12.00 20.35
N THR A 180 8.26 12.34 19.07
CA THR A 180 7.07 12.04 18.27
C THR A 180 7.48 11.35 16.95
N PRO A 181 8.13 10.19 17.04
CA PRO A 181 8.74 9.50 15.89
C PRO A 181 7.75 9.06 14.81
N GLU A 182 6.46 9.01 15.12
CA GLU A 182 5.37 8.78 14.17
C GLU A 182 5.26 9.90 13.11
N TRP A 183 5.79 11.09 13.39
CA TRP A 183 5.82 12.24 12.48
C TRP A 183 7.05 12.32 11.58
N ARG A 184 7.86 11.26 11.53
CA ARG A 184 9.01 11.15 10.60
C ARG A 184 8.62 11.23 9.12
N GLY A 185 7.34 11.02 8.82
CA GLY A 185 6.78 11.05 7.49
C GLY A 185 5.41 10.40 7.47
N VAL A 186 4.83 10.30 6.28
CA VAL A 186 3.56 9.60 6.05
C VAL A 186 3.60 8.88 4.71
N ASN A 187 3.17 7.62 4.72
CA ASN A 187 2.85 6.87 3.51
C ASN A 187 1.45 7.27 3.05
N ALA A 188 1.30 7.62 1.77
CA ALA A 188 0.03 8.13 1.27
C ALA A 188 -0.33 7.62 -0.12
N VAL A 189 -1.61 7.31 -0.34
CA VAL A 189 -2.13 6.93 -1.66
C VAL A 189 -2.48 8.20 -2.44
N LEU A 190 -1.91 8.37 -3.64
CA LEU A 190 -2.31 9.41 -4.57
C LEU A 190 -3.71 9.13 -5.14
N LEU A 191 -4.61 10.09 -4.99
CA LEU A 191 -5.96 10.05 -5.52
C LEU A 191 -6.04 10.74 -6.89
N GLU A 192 -7.17 10.57 -7.57
CA GLU A 192 -7.37 11.05 -8.95
C GLU A 192 -7.49 12.56 -9.10
N ASP A 193 -7.84 13.24 -8.01
CA ASP A 193 -8.01 14.69 -7.91
C ASP A 193 -6.72 15.41 -7.48
N GLY A 194 -5.60 14.68 -7.38
CA GLY A 194 -4.31 15.20 -6.93
C GLY A 194 -4.20 15.38 -5.41
N THR A 195 -5.19 14.91 -4.65
CA THR A 195 -5.08 14.78 -3.19
C THR A 195 -4.47 13.44 -2.80
N TYR A 196 -4.17 13.27 -1.51
CA TYR A 196 -3.48 12.12 -0.97
C TYR A 196 -4.23 11.63 0.26
N TYR A 197 -4.43 10.31 0.36
CA TYR A 197 -4.89 9.67 1.59
C TYR A 197 -3.68 9.22 2.42
N GLY A 198 -3.47 9.83 3.58
CA GLY A 198 -2.52 9.35 4.59
C GLY A 198 -3.27 8.89 5.84
N HIS A 199 -3.09 7.64 6.26
CA HIS A 199 -3.77 7.14 7.45
C HIS A 199 -3.36 7.93 8.71
N GLY A 200 -4.33 8.40 9.49
CA GLY A 200 -4.12 9.33 10.61
C GLY A 200 -4.18 10.81 10.24
N MET A 201 -3.87 11.17 8.99
CA MET A 201 -3.97 12.55 8.49
C MET A 201 -5.26 12.80 7.71
N GLY A 202 -5.79 11.76 7.07
CA GLY A 202 -6.96 11.82 6.21
C GLY A 202 -6.62 12.14 4.76
N ILE A 203 -7.58 12.72 4.03
CA ILE A 203 -7.42 13.12 2.62
C ILE A 203 -7.14 14.62 2.54
N MET A 204 -5.98 14.98 2.00
CA MET A 204 -5.59 16.38 1.83
C MET A 204 -4.60 16.57 0.68
N ARG A 205 -4.33 17.82 0.30
CA ARG A 205 -3.33 18.13 -0.73
C ARG A 205 -1.90 18.01 -0.21
N ALA A 206 -0.93 17.93 -1.13
CA ALA A 206 0.49 17.81 -0.78
C ALA A 206 1.00 18.97 0.10
N ASP A 207 0.60 20.21 -0.18
CA ASP A 207 0.97 21.40 0.62
C ASP A 207 0.48 21.29 2.06
N GLN A 208 -0.72 20.72 2.25
CA GLN A 208 -1.32 20.50 3.57
C GLN A 208 -0.62 19.37 4.33
N MET A 209 -0.30 18.25 3.66
CA MET A 209 0.47 17.17 4.28
C MET A 209 1.84 17.67 4.77
N ILE A 210 2.54 18.43 3.93
CA ILE A 210 3.83 19.03 4.27
C ILE A 210 3.70 20.01 5.44
N ALA A 211 2.67 20.86 5.45
CA ALA A 211 2.42 21.79 6.55
C ALA A 211 2.24 21.05 7.89
N SER A 212 1.38 20.03 7.93
CA SER A 212 1.14 19.24 9.15
C SER A 212 2.39 18.50 9.64
N LEU A 213 3.20 17.92 8.74
CA LEU A 213 4.47 17.32 9.13
C LEU A 213 5.45 18.36 9.72
N ASN A 214 5.47 19.57 9.15
CA ASN A 214 6.35 20.64 9.58
C ASN A 214 6.04 21.18 10.98
N GLU A 215 4.80 21.02 11.47
CA GLU A 215 4.37 21.38 12.83
C GLU A 215 5.01 20.48 13.89
N SER A 216 5.41 19.26 13.53
CA SER A 216 6.00 18.25 14.42
C SER A 216 7.51 18.09 14.26
N ARG A 217 8.20 19.16 13.82
CA ARG A 217 9.67 19.17 13.68
C ARG A 217 10.37 19.47 15.00
N ALA A 218 11.64 19.06 15.09
CA ALA A 218 12.49 19.39 16.21
C ALA A 218 12.69 20.92 16.32
N PRO A 219 12.97 21.46 17.52
CA PRO A 219 13.35 22.86 17.67
C PRO A 219 14.53 23.20 16.75
N TRP A 220 14.47 24.35 16.08
CA TRP A 220 15.51 24.83 15.16
C TRP A 220 15.69 24.02 13.86
N ALA A 221 14.72 23.16 13.50
CA ALA A 221 14.75 22.43 12.23
C ALA A 221 14.77 23.40 11.03
N THR A 222 15.82 23.26 10.20
CA THR A 222 16.07 24.08 9.01
C THR A 222 15.59 23.44 7.71
N GLN A 223 15.37 22.12 7.71
CA GLN A 223 14.89 21.36 6.57
C GLN A 223 13.38 21.12 6.70
N PRO A 224 12.55 21.54 5.72
CA PRO A 224 11.12 21.24 5.74
C PRO A 224 10.86 19.80 5.30
N ALA A 225 9.68 19.30 5.67
CA ALA A 225 9.10 18.10 5.07
C ALA A 225 8.86 18.29 3.56
N TYR A 226 8.89 17.20 2.81
CA TYR A 226 8.73 17.21 1.35
C TYR A 226 8.18 15.88 0.83
N LEU A 227 7.50 15.93 -0.31
CA LEU A 227 7.14 14.74 -1.07
C LEU A 227 8.40 14.17 -1.75
N THR A 228 8.74 12.92 -1.45
CA THR A 228 9.86 12.24 -2.10
C THR A 228 9.50 11.85 -3.54
N ASN A 229 10.48 11.41 -4.32
CA ASN A 229 10.26 10.77 -5.62
C ASN A 229 10.04 9.24 -5.51
N MET A 230 9.92 8.70 -4.29
CA MET A 230 9.70 7.27 -4.06
C MET A 230 8.25 6.91 -4.39
N VAL A 231 8.07 5.77 -5.07
CA VAL A 231 6.76 5.18 -5.36
C VAL A 231 6.76 3.69 -5.01
N THR A 232 5.69 3.25 -4.35
CA THR A 232 5.40 1.85 -4.06
C THR A 232 4.17 1.39 -4.83
N ARG A 233 4.27 0.22 -5.46
CA ARG A 233 3.22 -0.38 -6.29
C ARG A 233 3.14 -1.89 -6.02
N PRO A 234 1.95 -2.51 -6.08
CA PRO A 234 1.85 -3.95 -6.12
C PRO A 234 2.28 -4.47 -7.49
N GLY A 235 2.60 -5.76 -7.58
CA GLY A 235 2.98 -6.38 -8.84
C GLY A 235 1.77 -6.59 -9.75
N PHE A 236 1.30 -5.53 -10.42
CA PHE A 236 0.07 -5.55 -11.24
C PHE A 236 0.04 -6.72 -12.25
N ALA A 237 1.11 -6.87 -13.03
CA ALA A 237 1.27 -7.96 -14.00
C ALA A 237 1.20 -9.35 -13.36
N TYR A 238 1.88 -9.49 -12.21
CA TYR A 238 1.89 -10.74 -11.45
C TYR A 238 0.49 -11.07 -10.93
N LEU A 239 -0.16 -10.12 -10.26
CA LEU A 239 -1.52 -10.25 -9.73
C LEU A 239 -2.54 -10.57 -10.82
N ALA A 240 -2.45 -9.93 -11.99
CA ALA A 240 -3.28 -10.24 -13.15
C ALA A 240 -3.13 -11.69 -13.60
N SER A 241 -1.88 -12.19 -13.66
CA SER A 241 -1.60 -13.56 -14.06
C SER A 241 -2.16 -14.58 -13.07
N VAL A 242 -2.04 -14.31 -11.77
CA VAL A 242 -2.39 -15.30 -10.74
C VAL A 242 -3.88 -15.27 -10.41
N ALA A 243 -4.56 -14.15 -10.67
CA ALA A 243 -6.01 -14.07 -10.65
C ALA A 243 -6.65 -15.03 -11.68
N GLN A 244 -5.99 -15.26 -12.81
CA GLN A 244 -6.48 -16.12 -13.90
C GLN A 244 -6.10 -17.60 -13.74
N MET A 245 -5.15 -17.93 -12.85
CA MET A 245 -4.69 -19.32 -12.67
C MET A 245 -5.75 -20.20 -11.99
N ARG A 246 -6.02 -21.36 -12.60
CA ARG A 246 -7.11 -22.26 -12.19
C ARG A 246 -6.78 -23.15 -10.97
N SER A 247 -5.56 -23.67 -10.80
CA SER A 247 -5.14 -24.37 -9.55
C SER A 247 -3.70 -24.93 -9.58
N GLN A 248 -3.16 -25.13 -8.37
CA GLN A 248 -1.79 -25.48 -7.94
C GLN A 248 -0.74 -24.40 -8.21
N ARG A 249 -0.32 -23.76 -7.12
CA ARG A 249 0.85 -22.90 -7.10
C ARG A 249 1.98 -23.60 -6.34
N PRO A 250 3.23 -23.38 -6.76
CA PRO A 250 4.37 -23.78 -5.95
C PRO A 250 4.29 -23.10 -4.59
N GLU A 251 4.89 -23.74 -3.59
CA GLU A 251 5.06 -23.15 -2.28
C GLU A 251 5.82 -21.83 -2.42
N LYS A 252 5.28 -20.76 -1.80
CA LYS A 252 5.93 -19.46 -1.82
C LYS A 252 6.86 -19.32 -0.63
N VAL A 253 8.05 -18.79 -0.89
CA VAL A 253 8.99 -18.42 0.17
C VAL A 253 8.46 -17.19 0.87
N LYS A 254 8.04 -17.33 2.13
CA LYS A 254 7.63 -16.20 2.96
C LYS A 254 8.85 -15.32 3.27
N TYR A 255 8.64 -14.01 3.27
CA TYR A 255 9.65 -13.09 3.78
C TYR A 255 9.77 -13.24 5.31
N PRO A 256 11.00 -13.09 5.86
CA PRO A 256 11.15 -12.99 7.31
C PRO A 256 10.39 -11.77 7.81
N VAL A 257 9.74 -11.92 8.96
CA VAL A 257 9.11 -10.80 9.66
C VAL A 257 10.20 -9.97 10.32
N ILE A 258 10.16 -8.65 10.11
CA ILE A 258 11.16 -7.70 10.63
C ILE A 258 10.50 -6.84 11.69
N GLU A 259 10.65 -7.20 12.96
CA GLU A 259 10.03 -6.49 14.09
C GLU A 259 10.85 -5.24 14.49
N HIS A 260 10.85 -4.20 13.64
CA HIS A 260 11.67 -2.99 13.83
C HIS A 260 11.04 -1.95 14.78
N ASN A 261 9.73 -2.00 15.01
CA ASN A 261 8.96 -1.12 15.89
C ASN A 261 9.13 0.38 15.58
N GLU A 262 9.09 0.74 14.29
CA GLU A 262 9.24 2.12 13.84
C GLU A 262 8.03 2.55 13.00
N CYS A 263 7.18 3.41 13.55
CA CYS A 263 5.99 3.89 12.85
C CYS A 263 6.37 4.74 11.63
N SER A 264 5.51 4.70 10.62
CA SER A 264 5.59 5.61 9.47
C SER A 264 6.89 5.55 8.68
N ILE A 265 7.59 4.42 8.68
CA ILE A 265 8.71 4.21 7.76
C ILE A 265 8.22 4.09 6.32
N SER A 266 9.05 4.51 5.37
CA SER A 266 8.82 4.29 3.95
C SER A 266 9.01 2.81 3.59
N PHE A 267 8.40 2.38 2.48
CA PHE A 267 8.62 1.02 1.98
C PHE A 267 10.07 0.78 1.55
N ASP A 268 10.75 1.79 1.00
CA ASP A 268 12.19 1.71 0.69
C ASP A 268 13.05 1.40 1.93
N ARG A 269 12.74 2.05 3.06
CA ARG A 269 13.41 1.74 4.34
C ARG A 269 13.11 0.32 4.83
N TYR A 270 11.89 -0.17 4.62
CA TYR A 270 11.56 -1.56 4.93
C TYR A 270 12.33 -2.55 4.05
N VAL A 271 12.44 -2.28 2.74
CA VAL A 271 13.24 -3.10 1.80
C VAL A 271 14.71 -3.13 2.20
N TYR A 272 15.26 -2.01 2.69
CA TYR A 272 16.61 -2.00 3.27
C TYR A 272 16.73 -2.97 4.45
N TYR A 273 15.74 -3.02 5.36
CA TYR A 273 15.75 -4.01 6.44
C TYR A 273 15.67 -5.44 5.92
N LEU A 274 14.78 -5.69 4.96
CA LEU A 274 14.60 -7.02 4.37
C LEU A 274 15.92 -7.55 3.77
N ASN A 275 16.61 -6.73 2.99
CA ASN A 275 17.88 -7.11 2.37
C ASN A 275 19.01 -7.31 3.40
N ASN A 276 19.02 -6.56 4.50
CA ASN A 276 20.05 -6.70 5.54
C ASN A 276 19.79 -7.86 6.51
N THR A 277 18.55 -8.32 6.66
CA THR A 277 18.27 -9.56 7.42
C THR A 277 18.82 -10.80 6.70
N HIS A 278 18.87 -10.80 5.36
CA HIS A 278 19.48 -11.88 4.57
C HIS A 278 21.01 -11.98 4.74
N LEU A 279 21.68 -10.90 5.16
CA LEU A 279 23.14 -10.90 5.41
C LEU A 279 23.53 -11.41 6.80
N ASN A 280 22.57 -11.54 7.72
CA ASN A 280 22.79 -12.00 9.10
C ASN A 280 22.11 -13.35 9.41
N GLY A 281 21.54 -14.02 8.41
CA GLY A 281 21.13 -15.43 8.54
C GLY A 281 22.36 -16.34 8.60
N PRO A 282 22.30 -17.51 9.27
CA PRO A 282 23.39 -18.46 9.22
C PRO A 282 23.60 -18.85 7.75
N THR A 283 24.79 -18.56 7.22
CA THR A 283 25.27 -19.17 5.98
C THR A 283 25.20 -20.69 6.11
N PRO A 284 24.76 -21.41 5.06
CA PRO A 284 24.69 -22.87 5.08
C PRO A 284 26.03 -23.53 5.38
#